data_AF-A0A932M3X0-F1
#
_entry.id   AF-A0A932M3X0-F1
#
_cell.length_a   1.000
_cell.length_b   1.000
_cell.length_c   1.000
_cell.angle_alpha   90.00
_cell.angle_beta   90.00
_cell.angle_gamma   90.00
#
_symmetry.space_group_name_H-M   'P 1'
#
loop_
_entity.id
_entity.type
_entity.pdbx_description
1 polymer ?
#
loop_
_entity_poly.entity_id
_entity_poly.type
_entity_poly.pdbx_seq_one_letter_code
_entity_poly.pdbx_strand_id
1 'polypeptide(L)'
;MINGEAVEFGVSGKLYNSNLVMYDRKTDSYWTQLDGLAIIGEMAGTRLKPVNIDTLVWRDWKAENTDAEVLSQETGFFRRYGVDPYGSYYEDSLVFFPVESRDDRVHPKTVVFGVELNKSYQAGERRCRHRDRHQPGDRRENSQGKGLLVCLVRFPSGYRVVYT
;
A
#
# COMPACT_ATOMS: atom_id res chain seq x y z
N MET A 1 -5.55 -11.04 12.03
CA MET A 1 -6.13 -11.87 13.12
C MET A 1 -7.07 -11.01 13.92
N ILE A 2 -8.24 -11.53 14.27
CA ILE A 2 -9.16 -10.93 15.25
C ILE A 2 -9.20 -11.89 16.43
N ASN A 3 -8.92 -11.43 17.65
CA ASN A 3 -8.91 -12.26 18.87
C ASN A 3 -8.08 -13.54 18.76
N GLY A 4 -6.94 -13.49 18.05
CA GLY A 4 -6.07 -14.65 17.86
C GLY A 4 -6.54 -15.63 16.78
N GLU A 5 -7.58 -15.31 16.01
CA GLU A 5 -8.08 -16.14 14.91
C GLU A 5 -7.86 -15.48 13.54
N ALA A 6 -7.58 -16.30 12.53
CA ALA A 6 -7.50 -15.84 11.15
C ALA A 6 -8.90 -15.46 10.67
N VAL A 7 -9.05 -14.25 10.16
CA VAL A 7 -10.31 -13.76 9.62
C VAL A 7 -10.04 -13.13 8.26
N GLU A 8 -10.91 -13.43 7.31
CA GLU A 8 -10.86 -12.86 5.97
C GLU A 8 -11.60 -11.53 5.93
N PHE A 9 -10.98 -10.56 5.26
CA PHE A 9 -11.57 -9.26 4.99
C PHE A 9 -12.01 -9.17 3.53
N GLY A 10 -13.19 -8.59 3.33
CA GLY A 10 -13.70 -8.23 2.01
C GLY A 10 -13.73 -6.72 1.79
N VAL A 11 -13.86 -6.35 0.52
CA VAL A 11 -14.12 -4.96 0.10
C VAL A 11 -15.61 -4.69 0.22
N SER A 12 -16.01 -3.70 1.03
CA SER A 12 -17.43 -3.45 1.28
C SER A 12 -18.11 -2.55 0.24
N GLY A 13 -17.33 -1.96 -0.68
CA GLY A 13 -17.80 -0.91 -1.60
C GLY A 13 -18.11 0.43 -0.92
N LYS A 14 -17.73 0.61 0.36
CA LYS A 14 -17.93 1.85 1.12
C LYS A 14 -16.59 2.53 1.33
N LEU A 15 -16.65 3.85 1.46
CA LEU A 15 -15.49 4.70 1.70
C LEU A 15 -15.74 5.63 2.89
N TYR A 16 -14.71 5.83 3.69
CA TYR A 16 -14.65 6.83 4.73
C TYR A 16 -13.40 7.68 4.51
N ASN A 17 -13.54 9.00 4.40
CA ASN A 17 -12.45 9.91 4.04
C ASN A 17 -11.70 9.46 2.76
N SER A 18 -12.46 9.12 1.71
CA SER A 18 -11.97 8.57 0.45
C SER A 18 -11.07 7.31 0.58
N ASN A 19 -11.10 6.64 1.74
CA ASN A 19 -10.36 5.43 2.00
C ASN A 19 -11.31 4.23 2.18
N LEU A 20 -10.85 3.04 1.82
CA LEU A 20 -11.62 1.81 1.89
C LEU A 20 -12.12 1.53 3.31
N VAL A 21 -13.40 1.19 3.38
CA VAL A 21 -13.96 0.45 4.51
C VAL A 21 -14.00 -1.03 4.13
N MET A 22 -13.34 -1.86 4.93
CA MET A 22 -13.35 -3.31 4.80
C MET A 22 -14.50 -3.87 5.65
N TYR A 23 -14.92 -5.10 5.37
CA TYR A 23 -15.73 -5.86 6.31
C TYR A 23 -15.03 -7.19 6.63
N ASP A 24 -15.18 -7.70 7.84
CA ASP A 24 -14.71 -9.04 8.18
C ASP A 24 -15.82 -10.07 7.97
N ARG A 25 -15.50 -11.21 7.36
CA ARG A 25 -16.49 -12.24 7.00
C ARG A 25 -17.03 -13.05 8.19
N LYS A 26 -16.45 -12.87 9.38
CA LYS A 26 -16.79 -13.67 10.56
C LYS A 26 -17.90 -13.03 11.37
N THR A 27 -17.85 -11.71 11.55
CA THR A 27 -18.76 -10.94 12.41
C THR A 27 -19.54 -9.88 11.64
N ASP A 28 -19.27 -9.74 10.33
CA ASP A 28 -19.82 -8.68 9.47
C ASP A 28 -19.58 -7.26 10.02
N SER A 29 -18.51 -7.07 10.80
CA SER A 29 -18.12 -5.75 11.28
C SER A 29 -17.36 -4.98 10.20
N TYR A 30 -17.47 -3.65 10.23
CA TYR A 30 -16.85 -2.76 9.25
C TYR A 30 -15.64 -2.06 9.86
N TRP A 31 -14.56 -1.99 9.07
CA TRP A 31 -13.24 -1.57 9.53
C TRP A 31 -12.64 -0.52 8.61
N THR A 32 -12.11 0.56 9.16
CA THR A 32 -11.33 1.54 8.41
C THR A 32 -9.97 0.94 8.03
N GLN A 33 -9.58 1.02 6.75
CA GLN A 33 -8.33 0.42 6.29
C GLN A 33 -7.08 1.09 6.90
N LEU A 34 -7.10 2.41 7.05
CA LEU A 34 -5.91 3.18 7.42
C LEU A 34 -5.38 2.83 8.82
N ASP A 35 -6.27 2.85 9.81
CA ASP A 35 -5.95 2.73 11.23
C ASP A 35 -6.50 1.44 11.86
N GLY A 36 -7.19 0.62 11.07
CA GLY A 36 -7.67 -0.71 11.45
C GLY A 36 -8.75 -0.70 12.53
N LEU A 37 -9.53 0.38 12.64
CA LEU A 37 -10.59 0.51 13.65
C LEU A 37 -11.90 -0.09 13.14
N ALA A 38 -12.52 -0.97 13.92
CA ALA A 38 -13.90 -1.39 13.71
C ALA A 38 -14.82 -0.23 14.09
N ILE A 39 -15.61 0.25 13.13
CA ILE A 39 -16.49 1.41 13.28
C ILE A 39 -17.97 1.01 13.39
N ILE A 40 -18.36 -0.15 12.88
CA ILE A 40 -19.74 -0.67 12.91
C ILE A 40 -19.69 -2.18 13.11
N GLY A 41 -20.65 -2.73 13.84
CA GLY A 41 -20.82 -4.17 14.04
C GLY A 41 -20.37 -4.66 15.41
N GLU A 42 -20.34 -5.98 15.58
CA GLU A 42 -19.99 -6.65 16.85
C GLU A 42 -18.62 -6.21 17.38
N MET A 43 -17.68 -5.99 16.48
CA MET A 43 -16.30 -5.67 16.83
C MET A 43 -16.07 -4.16 17.08
N ALA A 44 -17.11 -3.32 17.01
CA ALA A 44 -16.96 -1.86 17.10
C ALA A 44 -16.09 -1.40 18.29
N GLY A 45 -15.16 -0.47 18.03
CA GLY A 45 -14.17 0.00 18.99
C GLY A 45 -12.90 -0.86 19.08
N THR A 46 -12.89 -2.05 18.48
CA THR A 46 -11.69 -2.89 18.38
C THR A 46 -10.75 -2.35 17.32
N ARG A 47 -9.44 -2.45 17.57
CA ARG A 47 -8.39 -2.05 16.62
C ARG A 47 -7.52 -3.24 16.22
N LEU A 48 -7.27 -3.40 14.92
CA LEU A 48 -6.36 -4.40 14.39
C LEU A 48 -4.92 -4.08 14.81
N LYS A 49 -4.16 -5.14 15.11
CA LYS A 49 -2.72 -5.01 15.34
C LYS A 49 -2.02 -4.75 13.99
N PRO A 50 -1.26 -3.65 13.84
CA PRO A 50 -0.52 -3.39 12.61
C PRO A 50 0.56 -4.45 12.40
N VAL A 51 0.84 -4.73 11.13
CA VAL A 51 1.93 -5.62 10.71
C VAL A 51 2.92 -4.78 9.91
N ASN A 52 4.21 -4.97 10.17
CA ASN A 52 5.26 -4.23 9.48
C ASN A 52 5.39 -4.72 8.04
N ILE A 53 5.48 -3.75 7.13
CA ILE A 53 5.78 -3.98 5.72
C ILE A 53 7.06 -3.25 5.35
N ASP A 54 7.84 -3.87 4.48
CA ASP A 54 9.02 -3.27 3.88
C ASP A 54 8.76 -3.06 2.39
N THR A 55 9.04 -1.85 1.89
CA THR A 55 8.93 -1.53 0.47
C THR A 55 10.32 -1.51 -0.15
N LEU A 56 10.59 -2.42 -1.08
CA LEU A 56 11.91 -2.65 -1.66
C LEU A 56 11.85 -2.65 -3.18
N VAL A 57 12.99 -2.48 -3.83
CA VAL A 57 13.10 -2.65 -5.29
C VAL A 57 13.22 -4.13 -5.62
N TRP A 58 12.36 -4.65 -6.49
CA TRP A 58 12.28 -6.07 -6.85
C TRP A 58 13.61 -6.63 -7.35
N ARG A 59 14.32 -5.87 -8.20
CA ARG A 59 15.64 -6.26 -8.71
C ARG A 59 16.61 -6.56 -7.57
N ASP A 60 16.64 -5.69 -6.57
CA ASP A 60 17.59 -5.78 -5.47
C ASP A 60 17.18 -6.93 -4.53
N TRP A 61 15.87 -7.08 -4.27
CA TRP A 61 15.34 -8.23 -3.53
C TRP A 61 15.67 -9.58 -4.20
N LYS A 62 15.47 -9.69 -5.52
CA LYS A 62 15.71 -10.91 -6.28
C LYS A 62 17.20 -11.28 -6.34
N ALA A 63 18.09 -10.28 -6.33
CA ALA A 63 19.53 -10.52 -6.29
C ALA A 63 19.96 -11.21 -4.97
N GLU A 64 19.25 -10.91 -3.87
CA GLU A 64 19.52 -11.48 -2.54
C GLU A 64 18.69 -12.74 -2.23
N ASN A 65 17.56 -12.94 -2.91
CA ASN A 65 16.61 -14.03 -2.68
C ASN A 65 16.30 -14.75 -4.00
N THR A 66 17.21 -15.62 -4.43
CA THR A 66 17.14 -16.27 -5.75
C THR A 66 16.00 -17.28 -5.90
N ASP A 67 15.47 -17.77 -4.79
CA ASP A 67 14.34 -18.69 -4.70
C ASP A 67 12.99 -17.96 -4.48
N ALA A 68 12.98 -16.62 -4.48
CA ALA A 68 11.76 -15.85 -4.32
C ALA A 68 10.75 -16.13 -5.44
N GLU A 69 9.53 -16.50 -5.05
CA GLU A 69 8.43 -16.77 -5.97
C GLU A 69 7.59 -15.52 -6.23
N VAL A 70 7.00 -15.44 -7.43
CA VAL A 70 6.01 -14.44 -7.81
C VAL A 70 4.73 -15.13 -8.26
N LEU A 71 3.58 -14.49 -8.02
CA LEU A 71 2.30 -15.03 -8.47
C LEU A 71 2.23 -15.09 -10.00
N SER A 72 1.71 -16.19 -10.53
CA SER A 72 1.50 -16.35 -11.96
C SER A 72 0.41 -15.41 -12.47
N GLN A 73 0.58 -14.93 -13.71
CA GLN A 73 -0.46 -14.19 -14.43
C GLN A 73 -1.52 -15.13 -15.05
N GLU A 74 -1.28 -16.44 -15.05
CA GLU A 74 -2.18 -17.48 -15.56
C GLU A 74 -3.31 -17.76 -14.56
N THR A 75 -4.16 -16.75 -14.35
CA THR A 75 -5.22 -16.78 -13.34
C THR A 75 -6.55 -17.38 -13.84
N GLY A 76 -6.68 -17.61 -15.15
CA GLY A 76 -7.96 -17.99 -15.79
C GLY A 76 -8.91 -16.82 -16.07
N PHE A 77 -8.51 -15.58 -15.77
CA PHE A 77 -9.31 -14.38 -16.00
C PHE A 77 -8.65 -13.43 -17.03
N PHE A 78 -9.46 -12.77 -17.85
CA PHE A 78 -8.98 -11.73 -18.76
C PHE A 78 -8.79 -10.42 -17.99
N ARG A 79 -7.62 -10.25 -17.37
CA ARG A 79 -7.19 -8.99 -16.76
C ARG A 79 -5.81 -8.63 -17.29
N ARG A 80 -5.68 -7.40 -17.81
CA ARG A 80 -4.38 -6.87 -18.26
C ARG A 80 -3.58 -6.39 -17.06
N TYR A 81 -2.85 -7.30 -16.43
CA TYR A 81 -1.83 -6.94 -15.44
C TYR A 81 -0.73 -6.10 -16.13
N GLY A 82 -0.21 -5.08 -15.44
CA GLY A 82 0.76 -4.13 -15.99
C GLY A 82 0.17 -2.84 -16.58
N VAL A 83 -1.16 -2.68 -16.55
CA VAL A 83 -1.82 -1.40 -16.82
C VAL A 83 -2.42 -0.88 -15.53
N ASP A 84 -1.97 0.29 -15.09
CA ASP A 84 -2.50 0.95 -13.90
C ASP A 84 -3.85 1.62 -14.23
N PRO A 85 -4.96 1.16 -13.62
CA PRO A 85 -6.29 1.73 -13.89
C PRO A 85 -6.44 3.17 -13.38
N TYR A 86 -5.53 3.62 -12.50
CA TYR A 86 -5.57 4.94 -11.91
C TYR A 86 -4.56 5.93 -12.52
N GLY A 87 -3.67 5.51 -13.42
CA GLY A 87 -2.68 6.33 -14.15
C GLY A 87 -2.59 7.83 -13.77
N SER A 88 -3.26 8.72 -14.50
CA SER A 88 -3.19 10.17 -14.29
C SER A 88 -3.83 10.66 -12.98
N TYR A 89 -4.65 9.85 -12.34
CA TYR A 89 -5.23 10.19 -11.05
C TYR A 89 -4.13 10.43 -10.02
N TYR A 90 -2.98 9.78 -10.01
CA TYR A 90 -1.96 10.07 -8.99
C TYR A 90 -1.37 11.49 -9.09
N GLU A 91 -1.49 12.14 -10.24
CA GLU A 91 -0.89 13.45 -10.54
C GLU A 91 -1.91 14.59 -10.51
N ASP A 92 -3.21 14.30 -10.68
CA ASP A 92 -4.27 15.30 -10.62
C ASP A 92 -4.58 15.72 -9.17
N SER A 93 -5.05 16.95 -8.97
CA SER A 93 -5.62 17.43 -7.71
C SER A 93 -7.02 16.86 -7.39
N LEU A 94 -7.72 16.27 -8.37
CA LEU A 94 -9.06 15.71 -8.21
C LEU A 94 -9.11 14.64 -7.12
N VAL A 95 -10.04 14.74 -6.18
CA VAL A 95 -10.35 13.68 -5.20
C VAL A 95 -11.72 13.10 -5.57
N PHE A 96 -11.77 11.81 -5.94
CA PHE A 96 -13.00 11.18 -6.42
C PHE A 96 -14.12 11.12 -5.39
N PHE A 97 -13.78 11.00 -4.10
CA PHE A 97 -14.74 10.86 -3.03
C PHE A 97 -14.51 11.92 -1.95
N PRO A 98 -15.57 12.32 -1.21
CA PRO A 98 -15.44 13.35 -0.19
C PRO A 98 -14.41 12.99 0.90
N VAL A 99 -13.76 14.03 1.40
CA VAL A 99 -12.85 14.01 2.55
C VAL A 99 -13.28 15.11 3.52
N GLU A 100 -13.17 14.85 4.82
CA GLU A 100 -13.58 15.79 5.88
C GLU A 100 -12.61 16.98 6.00
N SER A 101 -11.33 16.76 5.74
CA SER A 101 -10.27 17.77 5.86
C SER A 101 -9.54 17.94 4.53
N ARG A 102 -9.25 19.20 4.19
CA ARG A 102 -8.45 19.60 3.03
C ARG A 102 -7.42 20.62 3.45
N ASP A 103 -6.26 20.56 2.83
CA ASP A 103 -5.13 21.44 3.08
C ASP A 103 -4.46 21.79 1.76
N ASP A 104 -4.55 23.05 1.37
CA ASP A 104 -4.08 23.53 0.06
C ASP A 104 -2.59 23.94 0.09
N ARG A 105 -1.89 23.76 1.22
CA ARG A 105 -0.46 24.06 1.34
C ARG A 105 0.42 23.12 0.51
N VAL A 106 -0.08 21.92 0.21
CA VAL A 106 0.62 20.89 -0.58
C VAL A 106 -0.35 20.25 -1.57
N HIS A 107 0.18 19.65 -2.63
CA HIS A 107 -0.66 18.87 -3.54
C HIS A 107 -1.39 17.75 -2.77
N PRO A 108 -2.69 17.48 -3.01
CA PRO A 108 -3.48 16.52 -2.23
C PRO A 108 -3.00 15.07 -2.33
N LYS A 109 -2.15 14.76 -3.32
CA LYS A 109 -1.53 13.45 -3.54
C LYS A 109 -0.03 13.44 -3.24
N THR A 110 0.46 14.46 -2.54
CA THR A 110 1.84 14.51 -2.05
C THR A 110 2.10 13.31 -1.13
N VAL A 111 3.16 12.56 -1.40
CA VAL A 111 3.62 11.49 -0.50
C VAL A 111 4.25 12.12 0.73
N VAL A 112 3.69 11.82 1.90
CA VAL A 112 4.15 12.28 3.21
C VAL A 112 4.60 11.07 4.02
N PHE A 113 5.77 11.18 4.65
CA PHE A 113 6.22 10.22 5.65
C PHE A 113 5.80 10.67 7.04
N GLY A 114 5.04 9.83 7.73
CA GLY A 114 4.78 9.94 9.15
C GLY A 114 5.85 9.20 9.95
N VAL A 115 6.38 9.84 10.98
CA VAL A 115 7.31 9.25 11.93
C VAL A 115 6.68 9.32 13.32
N GLU A 116 6.55 8.16 13.96
CA GLU A 116 6.17 8.04 15.36
C GLU A 116 7.37 7.56 16.18
N LEU A 117 7.74 8.31 17.22
CA LEU A 117 8.76 7.95 18.19
C LEU A 117 8.25 8.25 19.59
N ASN A 118 8.12 7.21 20.44
CA ASN A 118 7.65 7.37 21.82
C ASN A 118 6.34 8.17 21.95
N LYS A 119 5.36 7.89 21.08
CA LYS A 119 4.07 8.63 20.99
C LYS A 119 4.19 10.11 20.59
N SER A 120 5.35 10.53 20.09
CA SER A 120 5.52 11.81 19.42
C SER A 120 5.42 11.59 17.92
N TYR A 121 4.66 12.44 17.23
CA TYR A 121 4.36 12.30 15.81
C TYR A 121 4.93 13.47 15.03
N GLN A 122 5.59 13.17 13.91
CA GLN A 122 6.02 14.17 12.92
C GLN A 122 5.64 13.70 11.54
N ALA A 123 5.42 14.64 10.63
CA ALA A 123 5.12 14.35 9.24
C ALA A 123 5.94 15.27 8.34
N GLY A 124 6.48 14.72 7.25
CA GLY A 124 7.27 15.48 6.29
C GLY A 124 7.12 14.95 4.88
N GLU A 125 7.17 15.85 3.90
CA GLU A 125 7.15 15.48 2.49
C GLU A 125 8.37 14.63 2.13
N ARG A 126 8.18 13.71 1.17
CA ARG A 126 9.30 13.06 0.51
C ARG A 126 10.09 14.08 -0.32
N ARG A 127 11.14 14.68 0.27
CA ARG A 127 12.15 15.41 -0.51
C ARG A 127 13.21 14.46 -1.02
N CYS A 128 13.08 14.02 -2.28
CA CYS A 128 14.17 13.38 -2.99
C CYS A 128 15.30 14.39 -3.25
N ARG A 129 16.43 14.31 -2.52
CA ARG A 129 17.68 14.92 -2.99
C ARG A 129 18.25 14.02 -4.08
N HIS A 130 18.03 14.38 -5.34
CA HIS A 130 18.76 13.78 -6.46
C HIS A 130 20.26 13.99 -6.21
N ARG A 131 20.98 12.91 -5.89
CA ARG A 131 22.43 12.87 -6.04
C ARG A 131 22.67 12.25 -7.42
N ASP A 132 22.52 13.07 -8.45
CA ASP A 132 22.77 12.65 -9.82
C ASP A 132 24.18 12.11 -9.95
N ARG A 133 24.26 10.82 -10.26
CA ARG A 133 25.45 10.19 -10.84
C ARG A 133 24.98 9.34 -12.02
N HIS A 134 24.32 9.97 -13.00
CA HIS A 134 24.07 9.36 -14.30
C HIS A 134 25.24 9.64 -15.24
N GLN A 135 25.92 8.58 -15.70
CA GLN A 135 26.70 8.62 -16.93
C GLN A 135 25.74 8.53 -18.13
N PRO A 136 25.90 9.36 -19.17
CA PRO A 136 25.00 9.37 -20.32
C PRO A 136 25.38 8.25 -21.29
N GLY A 137 24.49 7.27 -21.52
CA GLY A 137 24.82 6.20 -22.45
C GLY A 137 23.78 5.12 -22.77
N ASP A 138 22.60 5.08 -22.16
CA ASP A 138 21.67 3.97 -22.43
C ASP A 138 20.24 4.45 -22.75
N ARG A 139 19.96 4.64 -24.04
CA ARG A 139 18.62 4.87 -24.59
C ARG A 139 18.08 3.58 -25.19
N ARG A 140 17.81 2.54 -24.39
CA ARG A 140 16.83 1.48 -24.70
C ARG A 140 16.34 0.80 -23.40
N GLU A 141 15.62 1.50 -22.54
CA GLU A 141 14.92 0.86 -21.41
C GLU A 141 13.42 0.80 -21.67
N ASN A 142 12.98 -0.36 -22.16
CA ASN A 142 11.57 -0.76 -22.16
C ASN A 142 11.09 -0.90 -20.70
N SER A 143 9.77 -0.90 -20.51
CA SER A 143 8.99 -0.97 -19.26
C SER A 143 9.31 -2.10 -18.26
N GLN A 144 10.38 -2.87 -18.47
CA GLN A 144 10.96 -3.83 -17.52
C GLN A 144 12.06 -3.21 -16.63
N GLY A 145 12.47 -1.96 -16.87
CA GLY A 145 13.63 -1.32 -16.21
C GLY A 145 13.35 -0.31 -15.09
N LYS A 146 12.10 0.13 -14.89
CA LYS A 146 11.77 0.90 -13.67
C LYS A 146 11.66 -0.09 -12.53
N GLY A 147 12.61 -0.05 -11.59
CA GLY A 147 12.66 -0.95 -10.44
C GLY A 147 11.30 -1.07 -9.77
N LEU A 148 10.61 -2.17 -10.03
CA LEU A 148 9.28 -2.45 -9.48
C LEU A 148 9.40 -2.42 -7.96
N LEU A 149 8.62 -1.57 -7.29
CA LEU A 149 8.55 -1.61 -5.84
C LEU A 149 7.69 -2.80 -5.43
N VAL A 150 8.22 -3.65 -4.57
CA VAL A 150 7.51 -4.77 -3.95
C VAL A 150 7.32 -4.48 -2.47
N CYS A 151 6.15 -4.85 -1.95
CA CYS A 151 5.86 -4.82 -0.53
C CYS A 151 6.03 -6.23 0.06
N LEU A 152 6.90 -6.34 1.05
CA LEU A 152 7.11 -7.56 1.79
C LEU A 152 6.46 -7.44 3.16
N VAL A 153 5.66 -8.42 3.54
CA VAL A 153 5.14 -8.50 4.90
C VAL A 153 6.14 -9.26 5.75
N ARG A 154 6.60 -8.63 6.84
CA ARG A 154 7.57 -9.22 7.75
C ARG A 154 6.89 -10.04 8.84
N PHE A 155 7.15 -11.34 8.87
CA PHE A 155 6.75 -12.26 9.94
C PHE A 155 7.97 -12.69 10.77
N PRO A 156 7.79 -13.17 12.01
CA PRO A 156 8.89 -13.76 12.79
C PRO A 156 9.59 -14.93 12.09
N SER A 157 8.88 -15.64 11.20
CA SER A 157 9.39 -16.77 10.41
C SER A 157 10.01 -16.37 9.07
N GLY A 158 10.09 -15.07 8.74
CA GLY A 158 10.63 -14.56 7.48
C GLY A 158 9.68 -13.63 6.73
N TYR A 159 10.05 -13.30 5.49
CA TYR A 159 9.23 -12.44 4.62
C TYR A 159 8.28 -13.27 3.77
N ARG A 160 7.12 -12.69 3.45
CA ARG A 160 6.27 -13.15 2.34
C ARG A 160 6.07 -12.00 1.36
N VAL A 161 6.26 -12.28 0.08
CA VAL A 161 6.03 -11.30 -0.99
C VAL A 161 4.53 -11.09 -1.14
N VAL A 162 4.08 -9.84 -1.10
CA VAL A 162 2.67 -9.49 -1.32
C VAL A 162 2.60 -8.54 -2.51
N TYR A 163 2.14 -9.10 -3.63
CA TYR A 163 1.88 -8.47 -4.94
C TYR A 163 3.09 -8.04 -5.80
N THR A 164 2.89 -8.16 -7.13
CA THR A 164 3.66 -7.52 -8.22
C THR A 164 2.72 -6.65 -9.05
#